data_AF-A0A1B6FEK8-F1
#
_entry.id   AF-A0A1B6FEK8-F1
#
_cell.length_a   1.000
_cell.length_b   1.000
_cell.length_c   1.000
_cell.angle_alpha   90.00
_cell.angle_beta   90.00
_cell.angle_gamma   90.00
#
_symmetry.space_group_name_H-M   'P 1'
#
loop_
_entity.id
_entity.type
_entity.pdbx_description
1 polymer ?
#
loop_
_entity_poly.entity_id
_entity_poly.type
_entity_poly.pdbx_seq_one_letter_code
_entity_poly.pdbx_strand_id
1 'polypeptide(L)'
;SKDAVEEAQCHAVKLLEVIVLQFKGVADFFYSDLIKVMFDRLSIEVRTSELRTLCLQVIIATVYCNPQLSVEIISKELPANAMDDFIKLWINDANSFLGLHDRKMCILGLLTLVEMQPNRPTALLAYRDRIVQIFIMLFEGLKAAYTQKAKEDQNSDTSSEYTDSDDESDDVVLESSDDEHTRKNLELLKAKSKNDSNIITCDTIGDDDGTSDDDDSSYRDSELDESVYENFTTVLDDKDTEVDEFVIFKDVFNRLKDTEPDWYRLLFMELKEDDVKAINE
;
A
#
# COMPACT_ATOMS: atom_id res chain seq x y z
N SER A 1 -20.79 0.65 22.06
CA SER A 1 -19.95 1.86 22.20
C SER A 1 -19.96 2.61 20.87
N LYS A 2 -19.50 3.87 20.82
CA LYS A 2 -19.20 4.54 19.54
C LYS A 2 -18.11 3.78 18.77
N ASP A 3 -17.19 3.12 19.47
CA ASP A 3 -16.10 2.34 18.87
C ASP A 3 -16.64 1.12 18.11
N ALA A 4 -17.61 0.40 18.68
CA ALA A 4 -18.28 -0.71 18.00
C ALA A 4 -19.05 -0.28 16.72
N VAL A 5 -19.42 1.01 16.61
CA VAL A 5 -20.04 1.54 15.40
C VAL A 5 -18.98 1.79 14.32
N GLU A 6 -17.82 2.37 14.67
CA GLU A 6 -16.72 2.54 13.72
C GLU A 6 -16.16 1.19 13.26
N GLU A 7 -16.04 0.21 14.16
CA GLU A 7 -15.65 -1.16 13.80
C GLU A 7 -16.60 -1.80 12.78
N ALA A 8 -17.92 -1.68 12.99
CA ALA A 8 -18.91 -2.16 12.02
C ALA A 8 -18.80 -1.41 10.68
N GLN A 9 -18.47 -0.11 10.72
CA GLN A 9 -18.21 0.67 9.51
C GLN A 9 -16.94 0.21 8.79
N CYS A 10 -15.86 -0.13 9.49
CA CYS A 10 -14.65 -0.67 8.87
C CYS A 10 -14.96 -1.92 8.05
N HIS A 11 -15.71 -2.87 8.61
CA HIS A 11 -16.13 -4.07 7.89
C HIS A 11 -16.99 -3.74 6.66
N ALA A 12 -17.94 -2.81 6.78
CA ALA A 12 -18.79 -2.41 5.66
C ALA A 12 -17.99 -1.72 4.54
N VAL A 13 -17.08 -0.81 4.90
CA VAL A 13 -16.22 -0.09 3.96
C VAL A 13 -15.25 -1.04 3.27
N LYS A 14 -14.65 -1.98 4.01
CA LYS A 14 -13.78 -3.02 3.43
C LYS A 14 -14.54 -3.90 2.44
N LEU A 15 -15.77 -4.30 2.76
CA LEU A 15 -16.62 -5.03 1.83
C LEU A 15 -16.92 -4.23 0.55
N LEU A 16 -17.15 -2.92 0.67
CA LEU A 16 -17.37 -2.06 -0.50
C LEU A 16 -16.13 -1.98 -1.40
N GLU A 17 -14.93 -1.87 -0.83
CA GLU A 17 -13.67 -1.93 -1.58
C GLU A 17 -13.55 -3.26 -2.34
N VAL A 18 -13.79 -4.38 -1.67
CA VAL A 18 -13.75 -5.72 -2.29
C VAL A 18 -14.73 -5.81 -3.46
N ILE A 19 -15.96 -5.30 -3.32
CA ILE A 19 -16.95 -5.30 -4.41
C ILE A 19 -16.45 -4.47 -5.60
N VAL A 20 -15.90 -3.28 -5.37
CA VAL A 20 -15.37 -2.42 -6.44
C VAL A 20 -14.26 -3.13 -7.22
N LEU A 21 -13.32 -3.75 -6.52
CA LEU A 21 -12.17 -4.43 -7.12
C LEU A 21 -12.57 -5.73 -7.83
N GLN A 22 -13.40 -6.56 -7.20
CA GLN A 22 -13.81 -7.86 -7.73
C GLN A 22 -14.69 -7.76 -8.98
N PHE A 23 -15.49 -6.70 -9.06
CA PHE A 23 -16.45 -6.48 -10.14
C PHE A 23 -16.08 -5.27 -11.01
N LYS A 24 -14.79 -5.01 -11.20
CA LYS A 24 -14.27 -3.90 -12.03
C LYS A 24 -15.00 -3.82 -13.39
N GLY A 25 -15.51 -2.64 -13.72
CA GLY A 25 -16.29 -2.37 -14.94
C GLY A 25 -17.77 -2.77 -14.87
N VAL A 26 -18.15 -3.66 -13.96
CA VAL A 26 -19.56 -3.96 -13.63
C VAL A 26 -20.03 -3.08 -12.48
N ALA A 27 -19.20 -2.87 -11.45
CA ALA A 27 -19.51 -2.06 -10.27
C ALA A 27 -19.72 -0.56 -10.58
N ASP A 28 -19.27 -0.09 -11.75
CA ASP A 28 -19.34 1.31 -12.18
C ASP A 28 -20.76 1.92 -12.06
N PHE A 29 -21.82 1.12 -12.18
CA PHE A 29 -23.21 1.61 -12.10
C PHE A 29 -23.57 2.25 -10.75
N PHE A 30 -22.88 1.90 -9.65
CA PHE A 30 -23.15 2.44 -8.33
C PHE A 30 -22.03 3.35 -7.79
N TYR A 31 -21.02 3.69 -8.59
CA TYR A 31 -19.92 4.57 -8.15
C TYR A 31 -20.42 5.93 -7.69
N SER A 32 -21.47 6.49 -8.34
CA SER A 32 -22.05 7.77 -7.93
C SER A 32 -22.53 7.75 -6.48
N ASP A 33 -23.32 6.75 -6.10
CA ASP A 33 -23.83 6.62 -4.74
C ASP A 33 -22.71 6.25 -3.77
N LEU A 34 -21.80 5.36 -4.17
CA LEU A 34 -20.67 4.94 -3.35
C LEU A 34 -19.76 6.11 -2.97
N ILE A 35 -19.32 6.88 -3.96
CA ILE A 35 -18.42 8.02 -3.76
C ILE A 35 -19.10 9.05 -2.85
N LYS A 36 -20.38 9.38 -3.07
CA LYS A 36 -21.13 10.28 -2.19
C LYS A 36 -21.14 9.79 -0.74
N VAL A 37 -21.45 8.52 -0.51
CA VAL A 37 -21.50 7.95 0.84
C VAL A 37 -20.13 8.02 1.52
N MET A 38 -19.03 7.76 0.79
CA MET A 38 -17.67 7.88 1.36
C MET A 38 -17.34 9.34 1.70
N PHE A 39 -17.65 10.30 0.83
CA PHE A 39 -17.44 11.71 1.09
C PHE A 39 -18.30 12.24 2.24
N ASP A 40 -19.57 11.85 2.32
CA ASP A 40 -20.45 12.18 3.44
C ASP A 40 -19.88 11.64 4.76
N ARG A 41 -19.35 10.41 4.74
CA ARG A 41 -18.72 9.81 5.93
C ARG A 41 -17.45 10.53 6.35
N LEU A 42 -16.58 10.88 5.39
CA LEU A 42 -15.34 11.62 5.62
C LEU A 42 -15.57 13.07 6.05
N SER A 43 -16.74 13.63 5.74
CA SER A 43 -17.17 14.98 6.17
C SER A 43 -17.61 15.04 7.64
N ILE A 44 -17.82 13.89 8.27
CA ILE A 44 -18.10 13.75 9.70
C ILE A 44 -16.82 13.30 10.41
N GLU A 45 -16.62 13.70 11.67
CA GLU A 45 -15.49 13.24 12.48
C GLU A 45 -15.29 11.72 12.38
N VAL A 46 -14.10 11.29 11.93
CA VAL A 46 -13.65 9.90 11.92
C VAL A 46 -12.61 9.76 13.02
N ARG A 47 -12.90 8.99 14.07
CA ARG A 47 -12.08 8.96 15.28
C ARG A 47 -10.83 8.11 15.09
N THR A 48 -10.98 6.97 14.44
CA THR A 48 -9.88 6.05 14.14
C THR A 48 -9.19 6.42 12.82
N SER A 49 -7.86 6.30 12.78
CA SER A 49 -7.10 6.40 11.53
C SER A 49 -7.50 5.28 10.57
N GLU A 50 -7.70 4.08 11.09
CA GLU A 50 -8.07 2.88 10.33
C GLU A 50 -9.35 3.06 9.50
N LEU A 51 -10.47 3.49 10.11
CA LEU A 51 -11.71 3.74 9.37
C LEU A 51 -11.51 4.82 8.29
N ARG A 52 -10.68 5.82 8.58
CA ARG A 52 -10.40 6.90 7.64
C ARG A 52 -9.61 6.39 6.43
N THR A 53 -8.57 5.58 6.67
CA THR A 53 -7.80 4.90 5.63
C THR A 53 -8.71 4.01 4.78
N LEU A 54 -9.58 3.20 5.39
CA LEU A 54 -10.53 2.37 4.66
C LEU A 54 -11.50 3.19 3.80
N CYS A 55 -12.01 4.32 4.30
CA CYS A 55 -12.88 5.20 3.52
C CYS A 55 -12.15 5.82 2.32
N LEU A 56 -10.88 6.21 2.51
CA LEU A 56 -10.03 6.67 1.42
C LEU A 56 -9.82 5.54 0.39
N GLN A 57 -9.52 4.32 0.85
CA GLN A 57 -9.29 3.16 0.01
C GLN A 57 -10.45 2.84 -0.93
N VAL A 58 -11.70 2.95 -0.47
CA VAL A 58 -12.86 2.75 -1.36
C VAL A 58 -12.84 3.75 -2.52
N ILE A 59 -12.58 5.04 -2.25
CA ILE A 59 -12.49 6.05 -3.31
C ILE A 59 -11.28 5.78 -4.21
N ILE A 60 -10.13 5.42 -3.63
CA ILE A 60 -8.91 5.04 -4.37
C ILE A 60 -9.19 3.84 -5.29
N ALA A 61 -9.95 2.84 -4.83
CA ALA A 61 -10.33 1.68 -5.62
C ALA A 61 -11.22 2.07 -6.81
N THR A 62 -12.16 3.01 -6.64
CA THR A 62 -12.95 3.53 -7.78
C THR A 62 -12.06 4.25 -8.79
N VAL A 63 -11.11 5.06 -8.33
CA VAL A 63 -10.13 5.76 -9.18
C VAL A 63 -9.26 4.76 -9.94
N TYR A 64 -8.76 3.73 -9.27
CA TYR A 64 -7.97 2.66 -9.91
C TYR A 64 -8.77 1.87 -10.94
N CYS A 65 -10.05 1.60 -10.67
CA CYS A 65 -10.89 0.81 -11.56
C CYS A 65 -11.38 1.59 -12.78
N ASN A 66 -11.85 2.83 -12.59
CA ASN A 66 -12.29 3.71 -13.67
C ASN A 66 -11.99 5.18 -13.30
N PRO A 67 -10.78 5.69 -13.61
CA PRO A 67 -10.35 7.01 -13.15
C PRO A 67 -11.17 8.14 -13.76
N GLN A 68 -11.54 8.02 -15.04
CA GLN A 68 -12.30 9.07 -15.74
C GLN A 68 -13.70 9.21 -15.14
N LEU A 69 -14.41 8.10 -14.94
CA LEU A 69 -15.73 8.11 -14.32
C LEU A 69 -15.67 8.65 -12.89
N SER A 70 -14.69 8.21 -12.10
CA SER A 70 -14.56 8.63 -10.70
C SER A 70 -14.31 10.14 -10.58
N VAL A 71 -13.39 10.68 -11.38
CA VAL A 71 -13.11 12.13 -11.41
C VAL A 71 -14.32 12.91 -11.94
N GLU A 72 -15.03 12.38 -12.95
CA GLU A 72 -16.26 12.99 -13.47
C GLU A 72 -17.36 13.08 -12.40
N ILE A 73 -17.60 12.01 -11.66
CA ILE A 73 -18.58 11.97 -10.55
C ILE A 73 -18.21 13.00 -9.49
N ILE A 74 -16.96 12.99 -9.00
CA ILE A 74 -16.51 13.92 -7.96
C ILE A 74 -16.66 15.37 -8.46
N SER A 75 -16.31 15.65 -9.71
CA SER A 75 -16.37 17.00 -10.27
C SER A 75 -17.79 17.51 -10.51
N LYS A 76 -18.75 16.63 -10.83
CA LYS A 76 -20.12 17.00 -11.18
C LYS A 76 -21.09 16.97 -10.01
N GLU A 77 -20.90 16.04 -9.09
CA GLU A 77 -21.92 15.69 -8.10
C GLU A 77 -21.56 16.10 -6.68
N LEU A 78 -20.28 16.41 -6.42
CA LEU A 78 -19.79 16.84 -5.11
C LEU A 78 -19.42 18.34 -5.10
N PRO A 79 -19.17 18.93 -3.91
CA PRO A 79 -18.67 20.31 -3.82
C PRO A 79 -17.41 20.54 -4.65
N ALA A 80 -17.23 21.76 -5.17
CA ALA A 80 -16.16 22.07 -6.12
C ALA A 80 -14.74 21.76 -5.59
N ASN A 81 -14.53 21.84 -4.28
CA ASN A 81 -13.28 21.53 -3.59
C ASN A 81 -13.13 20.06 -3.18
N ALA A 82 -14.11 19.19 -3.47
CA ALA A 82 -14.11 17.81 -2.99
C ALA A 82 -12.88 17.03 -3.45
N MET A 83 -12.47 17.19 -4.72
CA MET A 83 -11.27 16.52 -5.22
C MET A 83 -9.99 17.05 -4.56
N ASP A 84 -9.91 18.37 -4.32
CA ASP A 84 -8.77 18.98 -3.65
C ASP A 84 -8.65 18.51 -2.19
N ASP A 85 -9.76 18.49 -1.47
CA ASP A 85 -9.82 18.04 -0.08
C ASP A 85 -9.53 16.54 0.04
N PHE A 86 -10.02 15.73 -0.90
CA PHE A 86 -9.72 14.30 -0.96
C PHE A 86 -8.23 14.03 -1.18
N ILE A 87 -7.62 14.67 -2.19
CA ILE A 87 -6.18 14.50 -2.45
C ILE A 87 -5.36 15.00 -1.27
N LYS A 88 -5.72 16.14 -0.69
CA LYS A 88 -5.05 16.66 0.51
C LYS A 88 -5.11 15.66 1.66
N LEU A 89 -6.29 15.09 1.94
CA LEU A 89 -6.47 14.13 3.01
C LEU A 89 -5.65 12.86 2.75
N TRP A 90 -5.74 12.31 1.54
CA TRP A 90 -5.00 11.12 1.13
C TRP A 90 -3.47 11.30 1.25
N ILE A 91 -2.92 12.40 0.73
CA ILE A 91 -1.47 12.68 0.80
C ILE A 91 -0.99 12.88 2.25
N ASN A 92 -1.84 13.42 3.13
CA ASN A 92 -1.49 13.61 4.54
C ASN A 92 -1.54 12.30 5.34
N ASP A 93 -2.45 11.41 5.00
CA ASP A 93 -2.67 10.15 5.72
C ASP A 93 -2.02 8.94 5.01
N ALA A 94 -1.18 9.17 4.00
CA ALA A 94 -0.49 8.12 3.25
C ALA A 94 0.37 7.19 4.12
N ASN A 95 0.87 7.69 5.26
CA ASN A 95 1.62 6.89 6.25
C ASN A 95 0.74 5.94 7.08
N SER A 96 -0.59 6.07 7.00
CA SER A 96 -1.56 5.25 7.73
C SER A 96 -2.01 4.02 6.92
N PHE A 97 -1.41 3.77 5.75
CA PHE A 97 -1.59 2.56 4.96
C PHE A 97 -0.54 1.55 5.39
N LEU A 98 -0.93 0.62 6.26
CA LEU A 98 0.02 -0.21 7.02
C LEU A 98 0.03 -1.69 6.64
N GLY A 99 -0.98 -2.19 5.93
CA GLY A 99 -0.99 -3.55 5.41
C GLY A 99 -0.40 -3.71 4.00
N LEU A 100 -0.23 -4.95 3.54
CA LEU A 100 0.28 -5.23 2.18
C LEU A 100 -0.70 -4.71 1.13
N HIS A 101 -1.96 -5.11 1.26
CA HIS A 101 -3.04 -4.67 0.38
C HIS A 101 -3.21 -3.15 0.43
N ASP A 102 -3.23 -2.57 1.63
CA ASP A 102 -3.43 -1.13 1.81
C ASP A 102 -2.35 -0.31 1.10
N ARG A 103 -1.07 -0.70 1.26
CA ARG A 103 0.04 -0.04 0.56
C ARG A 103 -0.04 -0.22 -0.95
N LYS A 104 -0.33 -1.44 -1.41
CA LYS A 104 -0.49 -1.74 -2.84
C LYS A 104 -1.60 -0.89 -3.46
N MET A 105 -2.76 -0.80 -2.81
CA MET A 105 -3.88 0.03 -3.25
C MET A 105 -3.52 1.52 -3.31
N CYS A 106 -2.83 2.02 -2.29
CA CYS A 106 -2.37 3.40 -2.24
C CYS A 106 -1.43 3.72 -3.42
N ILE A 107 -0.46 2.85 -3.69
CA ILE A 107 0.49 3.00 -4.81
C ILE A 107 -0.25 2.97 -6.15
N LEU A 108 -1.07 1.95 -6.39
CA LEU A 108 -1.76 1.75 -7.67
C LEU A 108 -2.73 2.90 -7.98
N GLY A 109 -3.47 3.37 -6.98
CA GLY A 109 -4.35 4.53 -7.15
C GLY A 109 -3.58 5.81 -7.44
N LEU A 110 -2.47 6.06 -6.72
CA LEU A 110 -1.69 7.28 -6.91
C LEU A 110 -1.01 7.28 -8.29
N LEU A 111 -0.48 6.13 -8.72
CA LEU A 111 0.04 5.95 -10.08
C LEU A 111 -1.02 6.22 -11.14
N THR A 112 -2.24 5.75 -10.92
CA THR A 112 -3.37 5.99 -11.83
C THR A 112 -3.62 7.48 -12.01
N LEU A 113 -3.60 8.28 -10.93
CA LEU A 113 -3.75 9.74 -11.02
C LEU A 113 -2.53 10.42 -11.65
N VAL A 114 -1.32 9.98 -11.31
CA VAL A 114 -0.08 10.54 -11.86
C VAL A 114 -0.02 10.37 -13.38
N GLU A 115 -0.42 9.21 -13.91
CA GLU A 115 -0.46 8.94 -15.35
C GLU A 115 -1.69 9.56 -16.06
N MET A 116 -2.74 9.92 -15.30
CA MET A 116 -4.02 10.32 -15.88
C MET A 116 -3.91 11.48 -16.88
N GLN A 117 -4.52 11.32 -18.06
CA GLN A 117 -4.73 12.38 -19.04
C GLN A 117 -6.12 12.28 -19.68
N PRO A 118 -6.69 13.39 -20.18
CA PRO A 118 -6.27 14.78 -19.97
C PRO A 118 -6.75 15.35 -18.63
N ASN A 119 -7.62 14.62 -17.92
CA ASN A 119 -8.34 15.11 -16.74
C ASN A 119 -7.61 14.83 -15.41
N ARG A 120 -6.28 14.98 -15.39
CA ARG A 120 -5.52 14.86 -14.14
C ARG A 120 -6.05 15.89 -13.13
N PRO A 121 -6.38 15.48 -11.90
CA PRO A 121 -6.80 16.41 -10.86
C PRO A 121 -5.73 17.47 -10.60
N THR A 122 -6.11 18.75 -10.67
CA THR A 122 -5.17 19.88 -10.48
C THR A 122 -4.60 19.93 -9.07
N ALA A 123 -5.33 19.41 -8.07
CA ALA A 123 -4.86 19.31 -6.69
C ALA A 123 -3.51 18.57 -6.57
N LEU A 124 -3.25 17.62 -7.49
CA LEU A 124 -2.02 16.85 -7.49
C LEU A 124 -0.78 17.74 -7.69
N LEU A 125 -0.91 18.86 -8.40
CA LEU A 125 0.17 19.85 -8.60
C LEU A 125 0.57 20.52 -7.28
N ALA A 126 -0.38 20.75 -6.37
CA ALA A 126 -0.10 21.37 -5.07
C ALA A 126 0.73 20.47 -4.16
N TYR A 127 0.67 19.15 -4.38
CA TYR A 127 1.36 18.13 -3.59
C TYR A 127 2.47 17.41 -4.37
N ARG A 128 2.83 17.90 -5.56
CA ARG A 128 3.80 17.26 -6.47
C ARG A 128 5.12 16.88 -5.80
N ASP A 129 5.59 17.74 -4.90
CA ASP A 129 6.88 17.61 -4.21
C ASP A 129 6.87 16.48 -3.15
N ARG A 130 5.69 15.97 -2.77
CA ARG A 130 5.51 14.88 -1.79
C ARG A 130 5.20 13.52 -2.42
N ILE A 131 4.73 13.50 -3.66
CA ILE A 131 4.23 12.27 -4.32
C ILE A 131 5.30 11.19 -4.36
N VAL A 132 6.51 11.55 -4.79
CA VAL A 132 7.61 10.58 -4.90
C VAL A 132 8.10 10.10 -3.53
N GLN A 133 8.13 10.97 -2.53
CA GLN A 133 8.45 10.59 -1.14
C GLN A 133 7.43 9.59 -0.58
N ILE A 134 6.15 9.76 -0.91
CA ILE A 134 5.10 8.79 -0.54
C ILE A 134 5.34 7.45 -1.23
N PHE A 135 5.68 7.42 -2.52
CA PHE A 135 6.01 6.17 -3.20
C PHE A 135 7.19 5.45 -2.54
N ILE A 136 8.27 6.16 -2.22
CA ILE A 136 9.44 5.59 -1.54
C ILE A 136 9.02 4.94 -0.22
N MET A 137 8.32 5.68 0.64
CA MET A 137 7.85 5.17 1.93
C MET A 137 6.94 3.93 1.80
N LEU A 138 6.00 3.95 0.84
CA LEU A 138 5.11 2.81 0.62
C LEU A 138 5.86 1.58 0.07
N PHE A 139 6.83 1.78 -0.82
CA PHE A 139 7.63 0.68 -1.36
C PHE A 139 8.60 0.09 -0.33
N GLU A 140 9.19 0.91 0.54
CA GLU A 140 9.98 0.42 1.67
C GLU A 140 9.12 -0.45 2.60
N GLY A 141 7.91 0.01 2.92
CA GLY A 141 6.94 -0.76 3.70
C GLY A 141 6.54 -2.08 3.03
N LEU A 142 6.30 -2.06 1.70
CA LEU A 142 6.00 -3.29 0.95
C LEU A 142 7.18 -4.27 0.91
N LYS A 143 8.40 -3.78 0.65
CA LYS A 143 9.61 -4.62 0.66
C LYS A 143 9.78 -5.33 2.01
N ALA A 144 9.55 -4.62 3.12
CA ALA A 144 9.59 -5.20 4.45
C ALA A 144 8.49 -6.25 4.67
N ALA A 145 7.25 -5.92 4.30
CA ALA A 145 6.10 -6.81 4.49
C ALA A 145 6.18 -8.10 3.64
N TYR A 146 6.60 -8.01 2.37
CA TYR A 146 6.84 -9.21 1.56
C TYR A 146 7.96 -10.09 2.12
N THR A 147 9.01 -9.47 2.67
CA THR A 147 10.11 -10.22 3.30
C THR A 147 9.64 -10.96 4.56
N GLN A 148 8.76 -10.36 5.35
CA GLN A 148 8.16 -11.00 6.51
C GLN A 148 7.24 -12.16 6.08
N LYS A 149 6.29 -11.92 5.17
CA LYS A 149 5.38 -12.96 4.65
C LYS A 149 6.13 -14.16 4.07
N ALA A 150 7.22 -13.92 3.33
CA ALA A 150 8.05 -14.99 2.79
C ALA A 150 8.77 -15.81 3.88
N LYS A 151 9.11 -15.23 5.03
CA LYS A 151 9.67 -15.96 6.18
C LYS A 151 8.60 -16.79 6.89
N GLU A 152 7.39 -16.25 7.03
CA GLU A 152 6.26 -16.94 7.66
C GLU A 152 5.83 -18.16 6.85
N ASP A 153 5.72 -18.03 5.52
CA ASP A 153 5.41 -19.16 4.62
C ASP A 153 6.47 -20.28 4.74
N GLN A 154 7.76 -19.94 4.79
CA GLN A 154 8.85 -20.92 4.96
C GLN A 154 8.85 -21.59 6.34
N ASN A 155 8.53 -20.86 7.40
CA ASN A 155 8.45 -21.41 8.75
C ASN A 155 7.23 -22.31 8.94
N SER A 156 6.14 -22.05 8.21
CA SER A 156 4.95 -22.91 8.18
C SER A 156 5.24 -24.26 7.54
N ASP A 157 6.01 -24.27 6.44
CA ASP A 157 6.44 -25.50 5.74
C ASP A 157 7.53 -26.28 6.50
N THR A 158 8.30 -25.65 7.40
CA THR A 158 9.35 -26.33 8.19
C THR A 158 8.79 -27.02 9.46
N SER A 159 7.48 -26.91 9.72
CA SER A 159 6.84 -27.55 10.88
C SER A 159 6.36 -28.99 10.63
N SER A 160 6.62 -29.57 9.46
CA SER A 160 6.13 -30.90 9.10
C SER A 160 7.19 -32.01 8.99
N GLU A 161 8.42 -31.88 9.50
CA GLU A 161 9.35 -33.02 9.42
C GLU A 161 10.50 -32.96 10.44
N TYR A 162 10.28 -33.57 11.61
CA TYR A 162 11.23 -34.48 12.29
C TYR A 162 10.41 -35.32 13.30
N THR A 163 10.44 -36.66 13.42
CA THR A 163 11.16 -37.78 12.78
C THR A 163 10.47 -39.06 13.28
N ASP A 164 10.04 -39.95 12.39
CA ASP A 164 10.18 -41.39 12.66
C ASP A 164 10.72 -42.06 11.39
N SER A 165 11.60 -43.03 11.64
CA SER A 165 12.58 -43.54 10.69
C SER A 165 11.99 -44.51 9.66
N ASP A 166 12.80 -44.72 8.62
CA ASP A 166 12.79 -45.85 7.67
C ASP A 166 11.72 -45.84 6.58
N ASP A 167 12.11 -45.59 5.33
CA ASP A 167 12.44 -46.63 4.34
C ASP A 167 12.54 -46.03 2.92
N GLU A 168 13.26 -46.71 2.05
CA GLU A 168 13.65 -46.38 0.68
C GLU A 168 12.50 -45.95 -0.26
N SER A 169 12.79 -45.03 -1.21
CA SER A 169 12.54 -45.16 -2.66
C SER A 169 12.10 -43.87 -3.39
N ASP A 170 12.80 -43.64 -4.50
CA ASP A 170 12.45 -42.92 -5.75
C ASP A 170 12.15 -41.41 -5.78
N ASP A 171 13.15 -40.71 -6.34
CA ASP A 171 13.06 -39.76 -7.45
C ASP A 171 11.65 -39.41 -7.98
N VAL A 172 11.23 -38.17 -7.71
CA VAL A 172 10.49 -37.38 -8.70
C VAL A 172 10.87 -35.91 -8.57
N VAL A 173 11.79 -35.49 -9.43
CA VAL A 173 11.98 -34.08 -9.81
C VAL A 173 10.68 -33.58 -10.45
N LEU A 174 9.97 -32.68 -9.79
CA LEU A 174 8.97 -31.83 -10.44
C LEU A 174 9.54 -30.42 -10.59
N GLU A 175 10.21 -30.20 -11.72
CA GLU A 175 10.32 -28.90 -12.33
C GLU A 175 8.90 -28.33 -12.53
N SER A 176 8.59 -27.23 -11.85
CA SER A 176 7.58 -26.28 -12.33
C SER A 176 8.25 -24.92 -12.54
N SER A 177 8.68 -24.73 -13.79
CA SER A 177 8.52 -23.49 -14.58
C SER A 177 7.27 -22.73 -14.13
N ASP A 178 7.17 -21.41 -14.00
CA ASP A 178 7.87 -20.27 -14.61
C ASP A 178 7.48 -19.03 -13.78
N ASP A 179 8.41 -18.38 -13.08
CA ASP A 179 8.29 -16.95 -12.71
C ASP A 179 9.66 -16.41 -12.28
N GLU A 180 10.53 -16.20 -13.29
CA GLU A 180 11.90 -15.75 -13.09
C GLU A 180 11.96 -14.29 -12.60
N HIS A 181 10.92 -13.49 -12.81
CA HIS A 181 10.94 -12.05 -12.53
C HIS A 181 10.64 -11.72 -11.06
N THR A 182 9.60 -12.35 -10.48
CA THR A 182 9.27 -12.19 -9.06
C THR A 182 10.37 -12.79 -8.17
N ARG A 183 10.92 -13.95 -8.57
CA ARG A 183 12.08 -14.55 -7.89
C ARG A 183 13.31 -13.67 -7.93
N LYS A 184 13.59 -12.99 -9.05
CA LYS A 184 14.79 -12.15 -9.17
C LYS A 184 14.73 -10.91 -8.30
N ASN A 185 13.58 -10.24 -8.20
CA ASN A 185 13.40 -9.14 -7.25
C ASN A 185 13.48 -9.63 -5.79
N LEU A 186 12.88 -10.79 -5.49
CA LEU A 186 12.96 -11.44 -4.18
C LEU A 186 14.39 -11.85 -3.80
N GLU A 187 15.16 -12.40 -4.74
CA GLU A 187 16.57 -12.79 -4.55
C GLU A 187 17.49 -11.58 -4.39
N LEU A 188 17.24 -10.49 -5.13
CA LEU A 188 17.97 -9.23 -4.98
C LEU A 188 17.75 -8.60 -3.60
N LEU A 189 16.52 -8.62 -3.08
CA LEU A 189 16.20 -8.18 -1.73
C LEU A 189 16.87 -9.06 -0.67
N LYS A 190 16.86 -10.39 -0.85
CA LYS A 190 17.57 -11.36 0.02
C LYS A 190 19.08 -11.13 0.04
N ALA A 191 19.69 -10.71 -1.06
CA ALA A 191 21.13 -10.45 -1.14
C ALA A 191 21.53 -9.13 -0.46
N LYS A 192 20.69 -8.09 -0.53
CA LYS A 192 20.94 -6.79 0.12
C LYS A 192 20.80 -6.85 1.64
N SER A 193 19.79 -7.55 2.18
CA SER A 193 19.59 -7.66 3.65
C SER A 193 20.68 -8.41 4.40
N LYS A 194 21.55 -9.17 3.72
CA LYS A 194 22.71 -9.84 4.35
C LYS A 194 23.91 -8.92 4.58
N ASN A 195 23.95 -7.74 3.96
CA ASN A 195 25.11 -6.85 3.99
C ASN A 195 24.96 -5.63 4.91
N ASP A 196 23.75 -5.20 5.26
CA ASP A 196 23.51 -3.99 6.06
C ASP A 196 23.03 -4.31 7.48
N SER A 197 23.85 -5.02 8.24
CA SER A 197 23.77 -5.04 9.71
C SER A 197 24.61 -3.89 10.27
N ASN A 198 24.14 -2.66 10.11
CA ASN A 198 24.62 -1.50 10.85
C ASN A 198 23.58 -0.38 10.78
N ILE A 199 22.55 -0.47 11.63
CA ILE A 199 21.64 0.65 11.87
C ILE A 199 22.02 1.31 13.20
N ILE A 200 22.25 2.60 13.07
CA ILE A 200 22.66 3.58 14.08
C ILE A 200 21.45 3.89 14.96
N THR A 201 21.61 3.76 16.28
CA THR A 201 20.64 4.18 17.29
C THR A 201 20.64 5.71 17.43
N CYS A 202 19.47 6.33 17.32
CA CYS A 202 19.24 7.74 17.61
C CYS A 202 18.94 7.90 19.11
N ASP A 203 19.95 8.31 19.88
CA ASP A 203 19.81 8.80 21.25
C ASP A 203 19.05 10.14 21.24
N THR A 204 17.97 10.22 22.01
CA THR A 204 17.35 11.51 22.36
C THR A 204 17.60 11.78 23.84
N ILE A 205 18.29 12.90 24.11
CA ILE A 205 18.66 13.39 25.44
C ILE A 205 17.42 13.98 26.15
N GLY A 206 17.25 13.62 27.43
CA GLY A 206 16.38 14.29 28.39
C GLY A 206 16.49 13.67 29.79
N ASP A 207 17.24 14.32 30.69
CA ASP A 207 17.38 14.01 32.11
C ASP A 207 16.04 14.15 32.89
N ASP A 208 15.69 13.20 33.76
CA ASP A 208 15.67 13.35 35.24
C ASP A 208 14.78 12.27 35.94
N ASP A 209 15.27 11.87 37.11
CA ASP A 209 14.71 11.12 38.24
C ASP A 209 14.16 9.67 38.11
N GLY A 210 14.45 8.89 39.16
CA GLY A 210 14.49 7.44 39.13
C GLY A 210 13.29 6.73 39.74
N THR A 211 13.19 5.44 39.46
CA THR A 211 13.12 4.32 40.44
C THR A 211 13.03 3.01 39.68
N SER A 212 13.80 2.01 40.11
CA SER A 212 13.67 0.62 39.68
C SER A 212 12.25 0.10 39.90
N ASP A 213 11.75 -0.69 38.96
CA ASP A 213 11.48 -2.11 39.23
C ASP A 213 11.38 -2.89 37.90
N ASP A 214 11.96 -4.09 37.94
CA ASP A 214 11.93 -5.09 36.88
C ASP A 214 10.49 -5.34 36.40
N ASP A 215 10.25 -5.13 35.11
CA ASP A 215 9.19 -5.84 34.41
C ASP A 215 9.75 -6.37 33.09
N ASP A 216 9.99 -7.68 33.10
CA ASP A 216 10.34 -8.56 31.98
C ASP A 216 9.23 -8.51 30.92
N SER A 217 9.22 -7.42 30.15
CA SER A 217 8.46 -7.33 28.93
C SER A 217 9.42 -7.56 27.77
N SER A 218 9.55 -8.83 27.41
CA SER A 218 9.89 -9.22 26.05
C SER A 218 8.79 -8.73 25.10
N TYR A 219 8.73 -7.41 24.90
CA TYR A 219 8.05 -6.82 23.75
C TYR A 219 8.73 -7.38 22.53
N ARG A 220 8.02 -8.32 21.91
CA ARG A 220 8.38 -8.91 20.63
C ARG A 220 8.66 -7.77 19.65
N ASP A 221 9.93 -7.75 19.27
CA ASP A 221 10.53 -6.98 18.20
C ASP A 221 9.62 -6.97 16.96
N SER A 222 9.08 -5.79 16.64
CA SER A 222 8.50 -5.41 15.33
C SER A 222 7.64 -6.45 14.60
N GLU A 223 6.44 -6.73 15.13
CA GLU A 223 5.31 -7.03 14.25
C GLU A 223 5.13 -5.80 13.34
N LEU A 224 5.39 -5.93 12.03
CA LEU A 224 4.92 -4.93 11.07
C LEU A 224 3.43 -4.76 11.36
N ASP A 225 2.99 -3.53 11.64
CA ASP A 225 1.61 -3.19 12.05
C ASP A 225 0.63 -3.52 10.91
N GLU A 226 0.34 -4.81 10.71
CA GLU A 226 -0.52 -5.29 9.64
C GLU A 226 -1.95 -4.91 9.95
N SER A 227 -2.63 -4.35 8.95
CA SER A 227 -4.04 -4.01 9.04
C SER A 227 -4.86 -5.28 9.34
N VAL A 228 -5.73 -5.22 10.35
CA VAL A 228 -6.58 -6.36 10.77
C VAL A 228 -7.52 -6.81 9.65
N TYR A 229 -7.70 -5.98 8.62
CA TYR A 229 -8.55 -6.21 7.46
C TYR A 229 -7.83 -6.83 6.25
N GLU A 230 -6.55 -7.18 6.35
CA GLU A 230 -5.79 -7.88 5.28
C GLU A 230 -6.37 -9.28 4.96
N ASN A 231 -7.19 -9.84 5.85
CA ASN A 231 -7.90 -11.10 5.60
C ASN A 231 -8.98 -10.99 4.51
N PHE A 232 -9.40 -9.78 4.14
CA PHE A 232 -10.33 -9.54 3.04
C PHE A 232 -9.56 -9.45 1.71
N THR A 233 -9.25 -10.60 1.14
CA THR A 233 -8.49 -10.70 -0.12
C THR A 233 -9.31 -10.26 -1.33
N THR A 234 -8.62 -9.72 -2.32
CA THR A 234 -9.16 -9.26 -3.60
C THR A 234 -8.38 -9.86 -4.77
N VAL A 235 -8.80 -9.56 -6.00
CA VAL A 235 -8.08 -9.95 -7.23
C VAL A 235 -6.64 -9.41 -7.32
N LEU A 236 -6.28 -8.43 -6.48
CA LEU A 236 -4.93 -7.85 -6.43
C LEU A 236 -3.99 -8.58 -5.46
N ASP A 237 -4.54 -9.44 -4.60
CA ASP A 237 -3.81 -10.17 -3.56
C ASP A 237 -3.55 -11.62 -3.94
N ASP A 238 -4.11 -12.06 -5.07
CA ASP A 238 -3.90 -13.40 -5.62
C ASP A 238 -2.42 -13.59 -6.00
N LYS A 239 -1.88 -14.78 -5.72
CA LYS A 239 -0.49 -15.12 -6.05
C LYS A 239 -0.26 -15.15 -7.57
N ASP A 240 -1.32 -15.44 -8.33
CA ASP A 240 -1.29 -15.49 -9.79
C ASP A 240 -1.67 -14.14 -10.44
N THR A 241 -1.74 -13.06 -9.66
CA THR A 241 -2.06 -11.73 -10.19
C THR A 241 -0.95 -11.20 -11.08
N GLU A 242 -1.29 -10.72 -12.28
CA GLU A 242 -0.33 -10.04 -13.18
C GLU A 242 -0.01 -8.60 -12.72
N VAL A 243 -0.68 -8.12 -11.67
CA VAL A 243 -0.54 -6.75 -11.17
C VAL A 243 0.63 -6.67 -10.19
N ASP A 244 1.81 -6.31 -10.70
CA ASP A 244 3.01 -5.99 -9.93
C ASP A 244 3.18 -4.46 -9.82
N GLU A 245 3.06 -3.94 -8.60
CA GLU A 245 3.15 -2.52 -8.30
C GLU A 245 4.52 -1.89 -8.60
N PHE A 246 5.63 -2.63 -8.49
CA PHE A 246 6.97 -2.15 -8.82
C PHE A 246 7.16 -2.04 -10.32
N VAL A 247 6.68 -3.03 -11.07
CA VAL A 247 6.70 -3.02 -12.54
C VAL A 247 5.81 -1.91 -13.07
N ILE A 248 4.58 -1.78 -12.56
CA ILE A 248 3.65 -0.72 -12.97
C ILE A 248 4.24 0.65 -12.67
N PHE A 249 4.83 0.86 -11.49
CA PHE A 249 5.51 2.12 -11.18
C PHE A 249 6.58 2.47 -12.20
N LYS A 250 7.48 1.52 -12.48
CA LYS A 250 8.58 1.72 -13.44
C LYS A 250 8.04 2.07 -14.83
N ASP A 251 7.02 1.35 -15.27
CA ASP A 251 6.40 1.53 -16.58
C ASP A 251 5.70 2.89 -16.69
N VAL A 252 4.93 3.29 -15.67
CA VAL A 252 4.27 4.59 -15.60
C VAL A 252 5.29 5.72 -15.67
N PHE A 253 6.34 5.69 -14.84
CA PHE A 253 7.33 6.76 -14.81
C PHE A 253 8.20 6.82 -16.06
N ASN A 254 8.49 5.67 -16.70
CA ASN A 254 9.14 5.65 -18.01
C ASN A 254 8.26 6.29 -19.09
N ARG A 255 6.97 5.95 -19.15
CA ARG A 255 6.03 6.58 -20.08
C ARG A 255 5.91 8.08 -19.81
N LEU A 256 5.79 8.47 -18.54
CA LEU A 256 5.66 9.87 -18.13
C LEU A 256 6.86 10.71 -18.58
N LYS A 257 8.06 10.16 -18.47
CA LYS A 257 9.30 10.80 -18.94
C LYS A 257 9.27 11.11 -20.42
N ASP A 258 8.66 10.24 -21.23
CA ASP A 258 8.56 10.39 -22.68
C ASP A 258 7.36 11.26 -23.10
N THR A 259 6.21 11.13 -22.43
CA THR A 259 4.96 11.81 -22.82
C THR A 259 4.78 13.18 -22.18
N GLU A 260 5.19 13.38 -20.93
CA GLU A 260 5.05 14.63 -20.18
C GLU A 260 6.34 14.96 -19.39
N PRO A 261 7.44 15.28 -20.07
CA PRO A 261 8.74 15.52 -19.42
C PRO A 261 8.71 16.69 -18.42
N ASP A 262 7.82 17.67 -18.59
CA ASP A 262 7.65 18.77 -17.64
C ASP A 262 7.05 18.29 -16.32
N TRP A 263 6.00 17.48 -16.38
CA TRP A 263 5.38 16.91 -15.20
C TRP A 263 6.30 15.93 -14.49
N TYR A 264 6.99 15.07 -15.27
CA TYR A 264 8.04 14.21 -14.73
C TYR A 264 9.09 15.03 -13.98
N ARG A 265 9.64 16.11 -14.57
CA ARG A 265 10.64 16.94 -13.87
C ARG A 265 10.11 17.57 -12.58
N LEU A 266 8.85 18.02 -12.57
CA LEU A 266 8.22 18.61 -11.39
C LEU A 266 8.11 17.62 -10.23
N LEU A 267 7.81 16.34 -10.51
CA LEU A 267 7.71 15.30 -9.48
C LEU A 267 9.04 15.01 -8.78
N PHE A 268 10.17 15.22 -9.47
CA PHE A 268 11.51 14.91 -8.95
C PHE A 268 12.30 16.15 -8.51
N MET A 269 11.71 17.35 -8.59
CA MET A 269 12.43 18.60 -8.43
C MET A 269 12.97 18.83 -7.01
N GLU A 270 12.23 18.40 -5.99
CA GLU A 270 12.56 18.63 -4.57
C GLU A 270 13.01 17.36 -3.83
N LEU A 271 13.55 16.38 -4.55
CA LEU A 271 14.04 15.15 -3.93
C LEU A 271 15.37 15.36 -3.22
N LYS A 272 15.49 14.75 -2.04
CA LYS A 272 16.76 14.67 -1.32
C LYS A 272 17.67 13.63 -1.96
N GLU A 273 18.97 13.69 -1.68
CA GLU A 273 19.93 12.70 -2.21
C GLU A 273 19.56 11.26 -1.83
N ASP A 274 19.06 11.06 -0.60
CA ASP A 274 18.58 9.76 -0.12
C ASP A 274 17.36 9.25 -0.92
N ASP A 275 16.44 10.14 -1.27
CA ASP A 275 15.25 9.79 -2.07
C ASP A 275 15.66 9.34 -3.48
N VAL A 276 16.62 10.03 -4.09
CA VAL A 276 17.14 9.67 -5.42
C VAL A 276 17.82 8.31 -5.38
N LYS A 277 18.52 7.97 -4.29
CA LYS A 277 19.12 6.66 -4.12
C LYS A 277 18.04 5.57 -4.00
N ALA A 278 17.04 5.78 -3.16
CA ALA A 278 15.95 4.82 -2.93
C ALA A 278 15.17 4.48 -4.22
N ILE A 279 14.95 5.45 -5.11
CA ILE A 279 14.25 5.23 -6.38
C ILE A 279 15.06 4.36 -7.36
N ASN A 280 16.40 4.45 -7.30
CA ASN A 280 17.27 3.71 -8.21
C ASN A 280 17.53 2.26 -7.73
N GLU A 281 16.96 1.84 -6.59
CA GLU A 281 17.26 0.60 -5.87
C GLU A 281 16.16 -0.45 -5.81
#